data_AF-A0AAD7GK22-F1
#
_entry.id   AF-A0AAD7GK22-F1
#
_cell.length_a   1.000
_cell.length_b   1.000
_cell.length_c   1.000
_cell.angle_alpha   90.00
_cell.angle_beta   90.00
_cell.angle_gamma   90.00
#
_symmetry.space_group_name_H-M   'P 1'
#
loop_
_entity.id
_entity.type
_entity.pdbx_description
1 polymer ?
#
loop_
_entity_poly.entity_id
_entity_poly.type
_entity_poly.pdbx_seq_one_letter_code
_entity_poly.pdbx_strand_id
1 'polypeptide(L)'
;VRRLPLDIIREIFVTCLPTDRNCAMSAVEAPILLGRICSAWRAISLSTPRLWAKLHIFEPLPPSPSAVAFFEKSLVQRIEATKLWLRRSGQCPLSISIKATDHDIDSPASIKQILQALLPFASCWEHLTFTIQFSALATVSHLTEADVPMLQSVTIWKQNFGHYNRYSLFTIATRTRGAGGRKSWVCPPNGYLCIACGCGPSATRPSQPIRVPGELREK
;
A
#
# COMPACT_ATOMS: atom_id res chain seq x y z
N VAL A 1 2.64 -26.45 -36.52
CA VAL A 1 2.98 -25.29 -35.65
C VAL A 1 3.14 -25.80 -34.21
N ARG A 2 4.34 -25.75 -33.63
CA ARG A 2 4.57 -26.17 -32.23
C ARG A 2 3.94 -25.12 -31.30
N ARG A 3 3.00 -25.53 -30.44
CA ARG A 3 2.41 -24.63 -29.44
C ARG A 3 3.37 -24.53 -28.25
N LEU A 4 3.67 -23.31 -27.80
CA LEU A 4 4.41 -23.10 -26.56
C LEU A 4 3.60 -23.70 -25.39
N PRO A 5 4.25 -24.39 -24.44
CA PRO A 5 3.59 -24.84 -23.22
C PRO A 5 2.98 -23.66 -22.45
N LEU A 6 1.84 -23.90 -21.81
CA LEU A 6 1.08 -22.84 -21.12
C LEU A 6 1.90 -22.15 -20.03
N ASP A 7 2.74 -22.88 -19.31
CA ASP A 7 3.56 -22.32 -18.24
C ASP A 7 4.62 -21.36 -18.77
N ILE A 8 5.18 -21.63 -19.95
CA ILE A 8 6.12 -20.72 -20.61
C ILE A 8 5.40 -19.42 -21.01
N ILE A 9 4.16 -19.49 -21.51
CA ILE A 9 3.38 -18.30 -21.85
C ILE A 9 3.08 -17.47 -20.59
N ARG A 10 2.74 -18.12 -19.48
CA ARG A 10 2.51 -17.46 -18.19
C ARG A 10 3.76 -16.71 -17.71
N GLU A 11 4.93 -17.34 -17.77
CA GLU A 11 6.20 -16.69 -17.39
C GLU A 11 6.57 -15.52 -18.31
N ILE A 12 6.32 -15.65 -19.62
CA ILE A 12 6.48 -14.53 -20.55
C ILE A 12 5.58 -13.36 -20.13
N PHE A 13 4.31 -13.63 -19.80
CA PHE A 13 3.36 -12.59 -19.37
C PHE A 13 3.81 -11.93 -18.06
N VAL A 14 4.33 -12.69 -17.10
CA VAL A 14 4.86 -12.15 -15.83
C VAL A 14 6.07 -11.26 -16.09
N THR A 15 6.90 -11.62 -17.07
CA THR A 15 8.07 -10.82 -17.47
C THR A 15 7.67 -9.51 -18.16
N CYS A 16 6.45 -9.41 -18.70
CA CYS A 16 5.92 -8.17 -19.26
C CYS A 16 5.44 -7.15 -18.20
N LEU A 17 5.42 -7.51 -16.91
CA LEU A 17 5.06 -6.57 -15.85
C LEU A 17 6.19 -5.56 -15.61
N PRO A 18 5.88 -4.32 -15.16
CA PRO A 18 6.89 -3.38 -14.72
C PRO A 18 7.78 -3.96 -13.61
N THR A 19 9.09 -3.74 -13.72
CA THR A 19 10.10 -4.24 -12.76
C THR A 19 10.39 -3.23 -11.66
N ASP A 20 10.31 -1.94 -11.96
CA ASP A 20 10.65 -0.80 -11.11
C ASP A 20 9.47 -0.27 -10.29
N ARG A 21 8.23 -0.60 -10.66
CA ARG A 21 7.01 -0.10 -10.01
C ARG A 21 5.88 -1.12 -10.02
N ASN A 22 4.79 -0.77 -9.32
CA ASN A 22 3.54 -1.53 -9.39
C ASN A 22 2.75 -1.23 -10.66
N CYS A 23 1.95 -2.20 -11.10
CA CYS A 23 1.17 -2.11 -12.33
C CYS A 23 0.03 -1.09 -12.21
N ALA A 24 -0.04 -0.14 -13.12
CA ALA A 24 -1.15 0.78 -13.24
C ALA A 24 -2.38 0.07 -13.84
N MET A 25 -3.56 0.46 -13.38
CA MET A 25 -4.84 0.07 -13.99
C MET A 25 -5.07 0.82 -15.31
N SER A 26 -4.26 0.49 -16.33
CA SER A 26 -4.23 1.14 -17.64
C SER A 26 -4.37 0.13 -18.77
N ALA A 27 -5.05 0.53 -19.86
CA ALA A 27 -5.23 -0.30 -21.04
C ALA A 27 -3.92 -0.57 -21.83
N VAL A 28 -2.91 0.26 -21.62
CA VAL A 28 -1.61 0.18 -22.30
C VAL A 28 -0.53 -0.52 -21.47
N GLU A 29 -0.90 -1.09 -20.32
CA GLU A 29 0.04 -1.74 -19.40
C GLU A 29 -0.43 -3.17 -19.06
N ALA A 30 0.52 -4.08 -18.88
CA ALA A 30 0.23 -5.42 -18.37
C ALA A 30 -0.28 -5.34 -16.91
N PRO A 31 -1.22 -6.20 -16.51
CA PRO A 31 -1.76 -7.36 -17.22
C PRO A 31 -2.96 -7.08 -18.14
N ILE A 32 -3.51 -5.85 -18.11
CA ILE A 32 -4.71 -5.49 -18.89
C ILE A 32 -4.42 -5.54 -20.39
N LEU A 33 -3.28 -5.00 -20.83
CA LEU A 33 -2.84 -5.01 -22.23
C LEU A 33 -2.84 -6.42 -22.83
N LEU A 34 -2.31 -7.39 -22.08
CA LEU A 34 -2.24 -8.79 -22.51
C LEU A 34 -3.62 -9.38 -22.77
N GLY A 35 -4.61 -9.00 -21.96
CA GLY A 35 -6.00 -9.40 -22.14
C GLY A 35 -6.69 -8.74 -23.34
N ARG A 36 -6.09 -7.75 -23.99
CA ARG A 36 -6.67 -7.07 -25.17
C ARG A 36 -6.22 -7.65 -26.50
N ILE A 37 -5.18 -8.48 -26.51
CA ILE A 37 -4.57 -9.00 -27.75
C ILE A 37 -5.48 -10.04 -28.42
N CYS A 38 -5.83 -11.12 -27.72
CA CYS A 38 -6.78 -12.12 -28.21
C CYS A 38 -7.51 -12.84 -27.05
N SER A 39 -8.55 -13.62 -27.37
CA SER A 39 -9.34 -14.35 -26.37
C SER A 39 -8.52 -15.37 -25.57
N ALA A 40 -7.58 -16.07 -26.22
CA ALA A 40 -6.70 -17.01 -25.54
C ALA A 40 -5.79 -16.32 -24.52
N TRP A 41 -5.16 -15.20 -24.89
CA TRP A 41 -4.31 -14.42 -23.99
C TRP A 41 -5.10 -13.82 -22.83
N ARG A 42 -6.34 -13.39 -23.08
CA ARG A 42 -7.26 -12.96 -22.03
C ARG A 42 -7.53 -14.08 -21.03
N ALA A 43 -7.84 -15.29 -21.48
CA ALA A 43 -8.06 -16.42 -20.60
C ALA A 43 -6.82 -16.76 -19.75
N ILE A 44 -5.62 -16.71 -20.35
CA ILE A 44 -4.36 -16.94 -19.65
C ILE A 44 -4.10 -15.85 -18.62
N SER A 45 -4.25 -14.57 -19.00
CA SER A 45 -4.04 -13.43 -18.11
C SER A 45 -4.99 -13.48 -16.90
N LEU A 46 -6.27 -13.78 -17.12
CA LEU A 46 -7.28 -13.89 -16.07
C LEU A 46 -7.06 -15.09 -15.13
N SER A 47 -6.47 -16.19 -15.62
CA SER A 47 -6.22 -17.41 -14.85
C SER A 47 -4.82 -17.47 -14.20
N THR A 48 -4.05 -16.39 -14.27
CA THR A 48 -2.67 -16.33 -13.73
C THR A 48 -2.59 -15.30 -12.60
N PRO A 49 -2.78 -15.70 -11.32
CA PRO A 49 -2.88 -14.77 -10.21
C PRO A 49 -1.66 -13.87 -10.00
N ARG A 50 -0.46 -14.39 -10.26
CA ARG A 50 0.82 -13.64 -10.17
C ARG A 50 0.84 -12.37 -11.02
N LEU A 51 0.08 -12.32 -12.12
CA LEU A 51 -0.04 -11.12 -12.96
C LEU A 51 -0.76 -9.96 -12.29
N TRP A 52 -1.59 -10.26 -11.29
CA TRP A 52 -2.42 -9.33 -10.56
C TRP A 52 -1.86 -9.02 -9.16
N ALA A 53 -0.68 -9.55 -8.82
CA ALA A 53 -0.08 -9.40 -7.50
C ALA A 53 0.46 -7.99 -7.21
N LYS A 54 0.76 -7.20 -8.26
CA LYS A 54 1.24 -5.82 -8.14
C LYS A 54 0.16 -4.84 -8.60
N LEU A 55 -0.13 -3.81 -7.81
CA LEU A 55 -1.19 -2.85 -8.09
C LEU A 55 -0.81 -1.42 -7.71
N HIS A 56 -0.95 -0.50 -8.66
CA HIS A 56 -0.89 0.94 -8.45
C HIS A 56 -2.28 1.55 -8.61
N ILE A 57 -2.77 2.14 -7.53
CA ILE A 57 -4.04 2.84 -7.45
C ILE A 57 -3.74 4.33 -7.41
N PHE A 58 -4.33 5.08 -8.33
CA PHE A 58 -4.30 6.53 -8.29
C PHE A 58 -5.72 7.07 -8.25
N GLU A 59 -5.90 8.15 -7.49
CA GLU A 59 -7.13 8.91 -7.48
C GLU A 59 -7.31 9.63 -8.84
N PRO A 60 -8.50 9.51 -9.47
CA PRO A 60 -8.77 10.26 -10.70
C PRO A 60 -8.78 11.77 -10.38
N LEU A 61 -7.97 12.58 -11.05
CA LEU A 61 -8.03 14.02 -10.87
C LEU A 61 -9.30 14.59 -11.53
N PRO A 62 -10.05 15.49 -10.86
CA PRO A 62 -11.14 16.19 -11.53
C PRO A 62 -10.55 17.06 -12.65
N PRO A 63 -11.08 17.01 -13.89
CA PRO A 63 -10.60 17.84 -14.98
C PRO A 63 -10.90 19.34 -14.76
N SER A 64 -11.85 19.65 -13.87
CA SER A 64 -12.25 21.00 -13.47
C SER A 64 -12.98 20.93 -12.11
N PRO A 65 -12.93 21.98 -11.26
CA PRO A 65 -13.73 22.08 -10.03
C PRO A 65 -15.25 21.87 -10.25
N SER A 66 -15.75 22.15 -11.45
CA SER A 66 -17.17 21.96 -11.82
C SER A 66 -17.54 20.53 -12.22
N ALA A 67 -16.59 19.60 -12.28
CA ALA A 67 -16.79 18.23 -12.79
C ALA A 67 -16.94 17.17 -11.68
N VAL A 68 -17.53 17.53 -10.53
CA VAL A 68 -17.68 16.66 -9.35
C VAL A 68 -18.37 15.32 -9.68
N ALA A 69 -19.46 15.35 -10.45
CA ALA A 69 -20.19 14.13 -10.83
C ALA A 69 -19.35 13.16 -11.70
N PHE A 70 -18.44 13.70 -12.53
CA PHE A 70 -17.52 12.87 -13.32
C PHE A 70 -16.44 12.24 -12.45
N PHE A 71 -15.97 12.98 -11.44
CA PHE A 71 -15.03 12.49 -10.44
C PHE A 71 -15.61 11.33 -9.63
N GLU A 72 -16.83 11.47 -9.10
CA GLU A 72 -17.50 10.41 -8.32
C GLU A 72 -17.65 9.12 -9.14
N LYS A 73 -18.13 9.22 -10.38
CA LYS A 73 -18.26 8.07 -11.28
C LYS A 73 -16.92 7.38 -11.54
N SER A 74 -15.87 8.17 -11.76
CA SER A 74 -14.52 7.67 -12.00
C SER A 74 -13.95 6.95 -10.77
N LEU A 75 -14.24 7.44 -9.56
CA LEU A 75 -13.81 6.80 -8.32
C LEU A 75 -14.54 5.47 -8.08
N VAL A 76 -15.86 5.43 -8.29
CA VAL A 76 -16.63 4.18 -8.17
C VAL A 76 -16.08 3.12 -9.11
N GLN A 77 -15.78 3.49 -10.37
CA GLN A 77 -15.13 2.59 -11.33
C GLN A 77 -13.74 2.13 -10.86
N ARG A 78 -12.97 3.02 -10.22
CA ARG A 78 -11.66 2.70 -9.67
C ARG A 78 -11.75 1.71 -8.50
N ILE A 79 -12.76 1.85 -7.64
CA ILE A 79 -13.02 0.94 -6.52
C ILE A 79 -13.38 -0.44 -7.04
N GLU A 80 -14.29 -0.54 -8.01
CA GLU A 80 -14.67 -1.83 -8.60
C GLU A 80 -13.51 -2.49 -9.35
N ALA A 81 -12.72 -1.71 -10.09
CA ALA A 81 -11.50 -2.20 -10.73
C ALA A 81 -10.49 -2.72 -9.70
N THR A 82 -10.34 -2.03 -8.56
CA THR A 82 -9.49 -2.45 -7.44
C THR A 82 -9.96 -3.79 -6.86
N LYS A 83 -11.26 -3.92 -6.54
CA LYS A 83 -11.83 -5.18 -6.04
C LYS A 83 -11.60 -6.33 -7.02
N LEU A 84 -11.82 -6.09 -8.31
CA LEU A 84 -11.62 -7.10 -9.34
C LEU A 84 -10.15 -7.52 -9.47
N TRP A 85 -9.23 -6.56 -9.36
CA TRP A 85 -7.79 -6.83 -9.37
C TRP A 85 -7.38 -7.73 -8.20
N LEU A 86 -7.83 -7.39 -6.99
CA LEU A 86 -7.53 -8.14 -5.75
C LEU A 86 -8.15 -9.55 -5.76
N ARG A 87 -9.35 -9.72 -6.33
CA ARG A 87 -9.91 -11.07 -6.48
C ARG A 87 -9.08 -11.94 -7.43
N ARG A 88 -8.51 -11.34 -8.48
CA ARG A 88 -7.69 -12.05 -9.47
C ARG A 88 -6.30 -12.42 -8.95
N SER A 89 -5.75 -11.66 -8.00
CA SER A 89 -4.49 -12.03 -7.36
C SER A 89 -4.59 -13.28 -6.48
N GLY A 90 -5.81 -13.70 -6.11
CA GLY A 90 -6.01 -14.85 -5.25
C GLY A 90 -5.28 -14.68 -3.92
N GLN A 91 -4.45 -15.65 -3.55
CA GLN A 91 -3.61 -15.63 -2.34
C GLN A 91 -2.15 -15.22 -2.62
N CYS A 92 -1.87 -14.64 -3.78
CA CYS A 92 -0.52 -14.14 -4.05
C CYS A 92 -0.15 -13.02 -3.06
N PRO A 93 1.12 -12.96 -2.62
CA PRO A 93 1.66 -11.80 -1.92
C PRO A 93 1.39 -10.52 -2.73
N LEU A 94 0.75 -9.53 -2.11
CA LEU A 94 0.26 -8.31 -2.75
C LEU A 94 1.23 -7.15 -2.52
N SER A 95 1.67 -6.53 -3.61
CA SER A 95 2.37 -5.24 -3.58
C SER A 95 1.43 -4.14 -4.08
N ILE A 96 0.99 -3.27 -3.18
CA ILE A 96 0.01 -2.23 -3.46
C ILE A 96 0.64 -0.86 -3.23
N SER A 97 0.40 0.06 -4.16
CA SER A 97 0.76 1.46 -4.01
C SER A 97 -0.46 2.34 -4.28
N ILE A 98 -0.68 3.35 -3.45
CA ILE A 98 -1.81 4.27 -3.54
C ILE A 98 -1.29 5.69 -3.61
N LYS A 99 -1.78 6.47 -4.58
CA LYS A 99 -1.51 7.90 -4.71
C LYS A 99 -2.84 8.65 -4.81
N ALA A 100 -3.13 9.52 -3.85
CA ALA A 100 -4.36 10.31 -3.85
C ALA A 100 -4.08 11.74 -3.43
N THR A 101 -4.64 12.67 -4.20
CA THR A 101 -4.57 14.12 -3.95
C THR A 101 -5.59 14.52 -2.90
N ASP A 102 -5.32 15.65 -2.27
CA ASP A 102 -6.06 16.14 -1.12
C ASP A 102 -7.38 16.81 -1.58
N HIS A 103 -8.37 15.99 -1.91
CA HIS A 103 -9.72 16.44 -2.24
C HIS A 103 -10.69 15.93 -1.18
N ASP A 104 -11.23 16.88 -0.43
CA ASP A 104 -12.30 16.81 0.57
C ASP A 104 -12.55 15.43 1.22
N ILE A 105 -12.00 15.24 2.42
CA ILE A 105 -12.12 14.02 3.25
C ILE A 105 -13.60 13.67 3.54
N ASP A 106 -14.48 14.66 3.43
CA ASP A 106 -15.92 14.59 3.67
C ASP A 106 -16.73 14.29 2.41
N SER A 107 -16.08 14.11 1.26
CA SER A 107 -16.72 13.58 0.06
C SER A 107 -17.22 12.15 0.31
N PRO A 108 -18.49 11.83 -0.04
CA PRO A 108 -18.99 10.47 0.03
C PRO A 108 -18.13 9.53 -0.81
N ALA A 109 -17.58 9.99 -1.93
CA ALA A 109 -16.63 9.27 -2.77
C ALA A 109 -15.19 9.66 -2.40
N SER A 110 -14.66 9.08 -1.31
CA SER A 110 -13.31 9.37 -0.81
C SER A 110 -12.35 8.18 -0.92
N ILE A 111 -11.05 8.46 -0.83
CA ILE A 111 -9.97 7.45 -0.76
C ILE A 111 -10.18 6.42 0.35
N LYS A 112 -10.94 6.75 1.40
CA LYS A 112 -11.35 5.83 2.48
C LYS A 112 -12.05 4.60 1.92
N GLN A 113 -12.90 4.75 0.90
CA GLN A 113 -13.60 3.61 0.29
C GLN A 113 -12.64 2.66 -0.44
N ILE A 114 -11.60 3.20 -1.08
CA ILE A 114 -10.54 2.38 -1.69
C ILE A 114 -9.83 1.61 -0.58
N LEU A 115 -9.41 2.27 0.50
CA LEU A 115 -8.76 1.61 1.63
C LEU A 115 -9.64 0.51 2.24
N GLN A 116 -10.93 0.77 2.43
CA GLN A 116 -11.92 -0.22 2.90
C GLN A 116 -12.02 -1.42 1.94
N ALA A 117 -11.96 -1.20 0.63
CA ALA A 117 -11.97 -2.28 -0.35
C ALA A 117 -10.70 -3.16 -0.31
N LEU A 118 -9.59 -2.63 0.24
CA LEU A 118 -8.37 -3.42 0.42
C LEU A 118 -8.43 -4.32 1.65
N LEU A 119 -9.10 -3.89 2.74
CA LEU A 119 -9.08 -4.57 4.05
C LEU A 119 -9.37 -6.08 4.00
N PRO A 120 -10.34 -6.59 3.20
CA PRO A 120 -10.60 -8.02 3.12
C PRO A 120 -9.41 -8.86 2.60
N PHE A 121 -8.41 -8.22 2.00
CA PHE A 121 -7.23 -8.85 1.43
C PHE A 121 -5.97 -8.59 2.26
N ALA A 122 -6.12 -8.02 3.47
CA ALA A 122 -5.00 -7.66 4.35
C ALA A 122 -4.04 -8.83 4.62
N SER A 123 -4.59 -10.05 4.69
CA SER A 123 -3.81 -11.25 4.97
C SER A 123 -2.72 -11.53 3.93
N CYS A 124 -2.91 -11.04 2.70
CA CYS A 124 -2.03 -11.26 1.57
C CYS A 124 -1.09 -10.08 1.29
N TRP A 125 -1.20 -8.96 2.02
CA TRP A 125 -0.35 -7.80 1.79
C TRP A 125 1.11 -8.10 2.11
N GLU A 126 2.02 -7.81 1.18
CA GLU A 126 3.47 -7.99 1.31
C GLU A 126 4.18 -6.62 1.35
N HIS A 127 3.85 -5.75 0.40
CA HIS A 127 4.44 -4.42 0.29
C HIS A 127 3.35 -3.37 0.10
N LEU A 128 3.31 -2.36 0.97
CA LEU A 128 2.38 -1.23 0.87
C LEU A 128 3.13 0.08 0.72
N THR A 129 2.67 0.91 -0.21
CA THR A 129 3.16 2.28 -0.38
C THR A 129 2.00 3.26 -0.44
N PHE A 130 1.94 4.19 0.49
CA PHE A 130 0.87 5.19 0.56
C PHE A 130 1.45 6.58 0.29
N THR A 131 0.91 7.29 -0.70
CA THR A 131 1.14 8.71 -0.96
C THR A 131 -0.22 9.40 -0.88
N ILE A 132 -0.72 9.54 0.34
CA ILE A 132 -2.06 10.05 0.66
C ILE A 132 -1.98 10.90 1.94
N GLN A 133 -3.07 11.59 2.29
CA GLN A 133 -3.16 12.28 3.58
C GLN A 133 -3.13 11.30 4.76
N PHE A 134 -2.46 11.70 5.84
CA PHE A 134 -2.33 10.88 7.05
C PHE A 134 -3.68 10.57 7.71
N SER A 135 -4.65 11.49 7.62
CA SER A 135 -6.01 11.30 8.13
C SER A 135 -6.71 10.08 7.52
N ALA A 136 -6.47 9.79 6.23
CA ALA A 136 -7.03 8.62 5.56
C ALA A 136 -6.48 7.29 6.11
N LEU A 137 -5.28 7.30 6.70
CA LEU A 137 -4.69 6.09 7.29
C LEU A 137 -5.41 5.61 8.54
N ALA A 138 -6.29 6.43 9.14
CA ALA A 138 -7.17 5.98 10.22
C ALA A 138 -7.94 4.71 9.84
N THR A 139 -8.35 4.56 8.57
CA THR A 139 -9.07 3.38 8.05
C THR A 139 -8.30 2.07 8.18
N VAL A 140 -6.96 2.11 8.10
CA VAL A 140 -6.10 0.92 8.20
C VAL A 140 -5.36 0.85 9.54
N SER A 141 -5.57 1.83 10.43
CA SER A 141 -4.83 1.96 11.69
C SER A 141 -5.21 0.93 12.75
N HIS A 142 -6.37 0.30 12.60
CA HIS A 142 -6.89 -0.72 13.53
C HIS A 142 -6.34 -2.13 13.27
N LEU A 143 -5.57 -2.32 12.19
CA LEU A 143 -5.02 -3.62 11.83
C LEU A 143 -3.92 -4.03 12.81
N THR A 144 -3.93 -5.31 13.18
CA THR A 144 -2.92 -5.93 14.04
C THR A 144 -1.96 -6.79 13.21
N GLU A 145 -0.84 -7.23 13.80
CA GLU A 145 0.08 -8.15 13.13
C GLU A 145 -0.60 -9.44 12.63
N ALA A 146 -1.63 -9.92 13.35
CA ALA A 146 -2.37 -11.12 12.97
C ALA A 146 -3.16 -10.93 11.66
N ASP A 147 -3.59 -9.70 11.36
CA ASP A 147 -4.37 -9.38 10.17
C ASP A 147 -3.51 -9.26 8.90
N VAL A 148 -2.20 -9.04 9.07
CA VAL A 148 -1.23 -8.80 7.99
C VAL A 148 0.01 -9.70 8.08
N PRO A 149 -0.14 -11.04 8.12
CA PRO A 149 0.94 -12.00 8.38
C PRO A 149 2.03 -12.04 7.28
N MET A 150 1.69 -11.60 6.06
CA MET A 150 2.61 -11.57 4.91
C MET A 150 3.35 -10.24 4.77
N LEU A 151 3.03 -9.24 5.59
CA LEU A 151 3.51 -7.89 5.42
C LEU A 151 5.01 -7.80 5.73
N GLN A 152 5.76 -7.32 4.76
CA GLN A 152 7.22 -7.17 4.84
C GLN A 152 7.64 -5.71 4.89
N SER A 153 6.89 -4.81 4.23
CA SER A 153 7.20 -3.37 4.26
C SER A 153 5.95 -2.52 4.11
N VAL A 154 5.90 -1.42 4.86
CA VAL A 154 4.97 -0.31 4.62
C VAL A 154 5.80 0.96 4.43
N THR A 155 5.44 1.77 3.44
CA THR A 155 6.05 3.07 3.18
C THR A 155 4.95 4.10 3.10
N ILE A 156 5.07 5.20 3.84
CA ILE A 156 4.11 6.30 3.84
C ILE A 156 4.85 7.56 3.43
N TRP A 157 4.39 8.19 2.36
CA TRP A 157 4.87 9.45 1.84
C TRP A 157 3.87 10.55 2.17
N LYS A 158 4.33 11.62 2.81
CA LYS A 158 3.51 12.81 3.04
C LYS A 158 3.38 13.60 1.73
N GLN A 159 2.14 13.84 1.30
CA GLN A 159 1.85 14.76 0.19
C GLN A 159 1.62 16.16 0.76
N ASN A 160 2.48 17.12 0.39
CA ASN A 160 2.27 18.54 0.70
C ASN A 160 1.83 19.27 -0.57
N PHE A 161 0.83 20.15 -0.42
CA PHE A 161 0.30 21.01 -1.47
C PHE A 161 1.39 21.84 -2.17
N GLY A 162 1.58 21.64 -3.48
CA GLY A 162 2.13 22.65 -4.40
C GLY A 162 3.63 22.94 -4.38
N HIS A 163 4.42 22.52 -3.39
CA HIS A 163 5.88 22.72 -3.36
C HIS A 163 6.64 21.43 -2.98
N TYR A 164 7.54 20.99 -3.87
CA TYR A 164 8.42 19.83 -3.68
C TYR A 164 9.52 20.14 -2.65
N ASN A 165 9.26 19.95 -1.36
CA ASN A 165 10.31 19.84 -0.35
C ASN A 165 10.41 18.40 0.15
N ARG A 166 11.57 17.77 -0.11
CA ARG A 166 11.91 16.39 0.24
C ARG A 166 12.24 16.30 1.73
N TYR A 167 11.24 16.00 2.55
CA TYR A 167 11.47 15.46 3.88
C TYR A 167 11.17 13.96 3.83
N SER A 168 12.23 13.16 3.75
CA SER A 168 12.15 11.72 4.02
C SER A 168 11.91 11.57 5.50
N LEU A 169 10.70 11.21 5.87
CA LEU A 169 10.37 10.90 7.26
C LEU A 169 9.54 9.62 7.28
N PHE A 170 10.21 8.59 7.81
CA PHE A 170 9.72 7.32 8.35
C PHE A 170 9.50 6.15 7.40
N THR A 171 10.51 5.28 7.36
CA THR A 171 10.37 3.84 7.11
C THR A 171 9.84 3.17 8.38
N ILE A 172 8.71 2.47 8.28
CA ILE A 172 8.16 1.58 9.33
C ILE A 172 7.33 0.52 8.58
N ALA A 173 7.58 -0.77 8.61
CA ALA A 173 8.56 -1.53 9.34
C ALA A 173 9.01 -2.66 8.43
N THR A 174 10.32 -2.92 8.38
CA THR A 174 10.82 -4.13 7.74
C THR A 174 10.76 -5.26 8.75
N ARG A 175 10.20 -6.39 8.33
CA ARG A 175 10.37 -7.67 9.03
C ARG A 175 11.84 -8.08 8.90
N THR A 176 12.72 -7.50 9.72
CA THR A 176 14.14 -7.90 9.73
C THR A 176 14.27 -9.29 10.34
N ARG A 177 14.91 -10.22 9.61
CA ARG A 177 15.37 -11.50 10.18
C ARG A 177 16.55 -11.19 11.11
N GLY A 178 16.28 -10.84 12.37
CA GLY A 178 17.32 -10.79 13.40
C GLY A 178 17.84 -12.19 13.72
N ALA A 179 19.15 -12.31 13.96
CA ALA A 179 19.91 -13.55 14.19
C ALA A 179 19.55 -14.32 15.50
N GLY A 180 18.30 -14.23 15.96
CA GLY A 180 17.81 -14.84 17.19
C GLY A 180 16.29 -14.93 17.22
N GLY A 181 15.67 -15.40 16.14
CA GLY A 181 14.29 -15.96 16.10
C GLY A 181 13.11 -15.05 16.47
N ARG A 182 13.30 -13.87 17.07
CA ARG A 182 12.22 -12.95 17.46
C ARG A 182 12.03 -11.89 16.39
N LYS A 183 10.79 -11.82 15.88
CA LYS A 183 10.34 -10.84 14.90
C LYS A 183 9.87 -9.61 15.68
N SER A 184 10.39 -8.42 15.37
CA SER A 184 10.00 -7.18 16.05
C SER A 184 9.85 -6.04 15.04
N TRP A 185 8.75 -5.31 15.15
CA TRP A 185 8.48 -4.10 14.40
C TRP A 185 9.19 -2.90 15.05
N VAL A 186 9.90 -2.10 14.25
CA VAL A 186 10.64 -0.91 14.75
C VAL A 186 9.82 0.33 14.46
N CYS A 187 9.29 0.98 15.51
CA CYS A 187 8.60 2.26 15.38
C CYS A 187 9.61 3.43 15.33
N PRO A 188 9.26 4.54 14.69
CA PRO A 188 10.14 5.67 14.55
C PRO A 188 10.13 6.53 15.82
N PRO A 189 11.20 7.30 16.06
CA PRO A 189 11.37 8.08 17.28
C PRO A 189 10.38 9.25 17.46
N ASN A 190 9.54 9.56 16.48
CA ASN A 190 8.79 10.82 16.44
C ASN A 190 7.31 10.70 16.88
N GLY A 191 6.93 9.62 17.57
CA GLY A 191 5.62 9.53 18.24
C GLY A 191 4.39 9.41 17.33
N TYR A 192 4.57 9.18 16.03
CA TYR A 192 3.46 8.92 15.11
C TYR A 192 3.10 7.43 15.06
N LEU A 193 1.79 7.21 14.93
CA LEU A 193 1.09 5.93 15.04
C LEU A 193 1.77 4.81 14.25
N CYS A 194 2.32 3.86 14.99
CA CYS A 194 2.90 2.65 14.44
C CYS A 194 1.76 1.63 14.30
N ILE A 195 1.20 1.51 13.08
CA ILE A 195 0.01 0.68 12.79
C ILE A 195 0.19 -0.76 13.30
N ALA A 196 1.41 -1.30 13.28
CA ALA A 196 1.69 -2.66 13.75
C ALA A 196 1.95 -2.79 15.27
N CYS A 197 2.33 -1.72 15.98
CA CYS A 197 2.73 -1.80 17.39
C CYS A 197 1.70 -1.25 18.38
N GLY A 198 0.60 -0.65 17.91
CA GLY A 198 -0.38 0.01 18.79
C GLY A 198 0.20 1.18 19.61
N CYS A 199 1.43 1.61 19.34
CA CYS A 199 2.05 2.76 19.99
C CYS A 199 1.44 4.04 19.41
N GLY A 200 0.40 4.55 20.07
CA GLY A 200 -0.04 5.93 19.95
C GLY A 200 0.89 6.89 20.72
N PRO A 201 0.74 8.22 20.53
CA PRO A 201 1.44 9.22 21.31
C PRO A 201 1.11 8.97 22.80
N SER A 202 2.17 8.68 23.56
CA SER A 202 2.14 8.14 24.91
C SER A 202 1.10 8.78 25.82
N ALA A 203 0.26 7.93 26.43
CA ALA A 203 -0.18 8.15 27.80
C ALA A 203 1.06 8.47 28.64
N THR A 204 1.04 9.64 29.26
CA THR A 204 2.02 10.17 30.19
C THR A 204 2.49 9.09 31.17
N ARG A 205 3.74 8.62 31.01
CA ARG A 205 4.44 7.93 32.10
C ARG A 205 4.83 8.99 33.13
N PRO A 206 4.46 8.85 34.42
CA PRO A 206 4.89 9.79 35.44
C PRO A 206 6.41 9.72 35.57
N SER A 207 7.02 10.89 35.49
CA SER A 207 8.44 11.16 35.71
C SER A 207 8.87 10.61 37.08
N GLN A 208 9.73 9.59 37.08
CA GLN A 208 10.56 9.32 38.26
C GLN A 208 11.80 10.22 38.22
N PRO A 209 12.22 10.80 39.36
CA PRO A 209 13.35 11.72 39.40
C PRO A 209 14.68 11.00 39.21
N ILE A 210 15.54 11.62 38.40
CA ILE A 210 16.89 11.17 38.05
C ILE A 210 17.77 11.24 39.30
N ARG A 211 18.36 10.10 39.68
CA ARG A 211 19.40 9.99 40.71
C ARG A 211 20.76 10.31 40.06
N VAL A 212 21.44 11.36 40.52
CA VAL A 212 22.77 11.74 40.03
C VAL A 212 23.85 11.01 40.84
N PRO A 213 24.79 10.27 40.24
CA PRO A 213 25.93 9.69 40.95
C PRO A 213 27.13 10.65 40.97
N GLY A 214 27.49 11.10 42.18
CA GLY A 214 28.84 11.31 42.72
C GLY A 214 29.89 12.17 41.98
N GLU A 215 30.29 13.27 42.61
CA GLU A 215 31.66 13.79 42.54
C GLU A 215 32.20 14.14 43.95
N LEU A 216 33.19 13.33 44.34
CA LEU A 216 34.50 13.63 44.95
C LEU A 216 34.65 14.61 46.14
N ARG A 217 35.39 14.08 47.13
CA ARG A 217 36.06 14.73 48.28
C ARG A 217 36.97 15.90 47.88
N GLU A 218 37.09 16.86 48.80
CA GLU A 218 38.28 17.58 49.31
C GLU A 218 37.80 18.94 49.87
N LYS A 219 38.09 19.44 51.08
CA LYS A 219 38.96 19.11 52.22
C LYS A 219 38.20 19.46 53.51
#